data_AF-A0A2V9PWR5-F1
#
_entry.id   AF-A0A2V9PWR5-F1
#
_cell.length_a   1.000
_cell.length_b   1.000
_cell.length_c   1.000
_cell.angle_alpha   90.00
_cell.angle_beta   90.00
_cell.angle_gamma   90.00
#
_symmetry.space_group_name_H-M   'P 1'
#
loop_
_entity.id
_entity.type
_entity.pdbx_description
1 polymer ?
#
loop_
_entity_poly.entity_id
_entity_poly.type
_entity_poly.pdbx_seq_one_letter_code
_entity_poly.pdbx_strand_id
1 'polypeptide(L)' 'MLYSSLPASLDIGTFVTPTEQKIVDLSTKVIAMQGDDGFEVAIRELRAGIREHIESARNRLAAFRVANDSDSKVAD' A
#
# COMPACT_ATOMS: atom_id res chain seq x y z
N MET A 1 24.16 -32.78 0.50
CA MET A 1 23.09 -31.90 0.00
C MET A 1 22.97 -30.75 0.98
N LEU A 2 23.39 -29.54 0.59
CA LEU A 2 23.32 -28.36 1.45
C LEU A 2 21.89 -27.82 1.39
N TYR A 3 21.07 -28.17 2.37
CA TYR A 3 19.85 -27.42 2.66
C TYR A 3 20.28 -26.09 3.26
N SER A 4 20.38 -25.06 2.43
CA SER A 4 20.50 -23.69 2.92
C SER A 4 19.15 -23.31 3.52
N SER A 5 19.03 -23.49 4.83
CA SER A 5 17.92 -22.96 5.62
C SER A 5 17.95 -21.43 5.50
N LEU A 6 16.95 -20.88 4.80
CA LEU A 6 16.63 -19.47 4.88
C LEU A 6 16.57 -19.05 6.37
N PRO A 7 17.19 -17.93 6.77
CA PRO A 7 17.15 -17.49 8.15
C PRO A 7 15.71 -17.24 8.57
N ALA A 8 15.27 -18.00 9.58
CA ALA A 8 14.02 -17.81 10.28
C ALA A 8 14.09 -16.52 11.12
N SER A 9 13.96 -15.36 10.48
CA SER A 9 13.60 -14.07 11.11
C SER A 9 13.65 -12.92 10.12
N LEU A 10 12.81 -12.96 9.09
CA LEU A 10 12.09 -11.76 8.69
C LEU A 10 10.61 -12.10 8.83
N ASP A 11 10.18 -12.24 10.08
CA ASP A 11 8.83 -11.83 10.44
C ASP A 11 8.80 -10.30 10.31
N ILE A 12 8.91 -9.80 9.06
CA ILE A 12 8.31 -8.53 8.71
C ILE A 12 6.84 -8.86 8.86
N GLY A 13 6.31 -8.80 10.08
CA GLY A 13 4.88 -8.79 10.28
C GLY A 13 4.39 -7.73 9.31
N THR A 14 3.73 -8.18 8.25
CA THR A 14 3.44 -7.32 7.10
C THR A 14 2.51 -6.28 7.66
N PHE A 15 3.04 -5.12 8.06
CA PHE A 15 2.26 -4.03 8.60
C PHE A 15 1.55 -3.41 7.41
N VAL A 16 0.52 -4.12 6.95
CA VAL A 16 -0.42 -3.65 5.96
C VAL A 16 -1.08 -2.44 6.61
N THR A 17 -0.81 -1.26 6.06
CA THR A 17 -1.46 -0.04 6.50
C THR A 17 -2.97 -0.17 6.31
N PRO A 18 -3.80 0.56 7.07
CA PRO A 18 -5.26 0.49 6.91
C PRO A 18 -5.72 0.72 5.46
N THR A 19 -5.01 1.57 4.72
CA THR A 19 -5.30 1.83 3.30
C THR A 19 -4.94 0.63 2.42
N GLU A 20 -3.81 -0.04 2.67
CA GLU A 20 -3.44 -1.26 1.95
C GLU A 20 -4.42 -2.40 2.27
N GLN A 21 -4.88 -2.50 3.53
CA GLN A 21 -5.87 -3.50 3.94
C GLN A 21 -7.20 -3.26 3.22
N LYS A 22 -7.64 -2.00 3.13
CA LYS A 22 -8.81 -1.61 2.33
C LYS A 22 -8.69 -2.01 0.86
N ILE A 23 -7.50 -1.91 0.26
CA ILE A 23 -7.27 -2.36 -1.13
C ILE A 23 -7.38 -3.90 -1.23
N VAL A 24 -6.86 -4.64 -0.26
CA VAL A 24 -6.99 -6.11 -0.20
C VAL A 24 -8.46 -6.52 -0.09
N ASP A 25 -9.22 -5.86 0.78
CA ASP A 25 -10.64 -6.14 0.98
C ASP A 25 -11.46 -5.83 -0.29
N LEU A 26 -11.19 -4.69 -0.94
CA LEU A 26 -11.83 -4.31 -2.20
C LEU A 26 -11.47 -5.26 -3.34
N SER A 27 -10.23 -5.76 -3.38
CA SER A 27 -9.79 -6.75 -4.36
C SER A 27 -10.54 -8.07 -4.18
N THR A 28 -10.73 -8.49 -2.92
CA THR A 28 -11.52 -9.67 -2.57
C THR A 28 -12.99 -9.50 -2.98
N LYS A 29 -13.57 -8.31 -2.74
CA LYS A 29 -14.94 -7.97 -3.17
C LYS A 29 -15.11 -8.03 -4.69
N VAL A 30 -14.14 -7.53 -5.46
CA VAL A 30 -14.17 -7.60 -6.94
C VAL A 30 -14.18 -9.04 -7.43
N ILE A 31 -13.36 -9.92 -6.84
CA ILE A 31 -13.33 -11.34 -7.19
C ILE A 31 -14.68 -11.99 -6.86
N ALA A 32 -15.24 -11.70 -5.69
CA ALA A 32 -16.52 -12.27 -5.25
C ALA A 32 -17.71 -11.84 -6.12
N MET A 33 -17.67 -10.63 -6.68
CA MET A 33 -18.74 -10.08 -7.53
C MET A 33 -18.57 -10.39 -9.02
N GLN A 34 -17.58 -11.20 -9.42
CA GLN A 34 -17.32 -11.47 -10.82
C GLN A 34 -18.50 -12.20 -11.47
N GLY A 35 -19.14 -11.55 -12.44
CA GLY A 35 -20.33 -12.08 -13.13
C GLY A 35 -21.66 -11.57 -12.57
N ASP A 36 -21.64 -10.76 -11.50
CA ASP A 36 -22.81 -10.11 -10.93
C ASP A 36 -22.94 -8.65 -11.41
N ASP A 37 -24.15 -8.10 -11.34
CA ASP A 37 -24.44 -6.70 -11.69
C ASP A 37 -23.63 -5.68 -10.85
N GLY A 38 -23.14 -6.10 -9.68
CA GLY A 38 -22.31 -5.30 -8.77
C GLY A 38 -20.82 -5.21 -9.15
N PHE A 39 -20.36 -5.98 -10.14
CA PHE A 39 -18.93 -6.07 -10.49
C PHE A 39 -18.31 -4.72 -10.86
N GLU A 40 -18.99 -3.95 -11.70
CA GLU A 40 -18.47 -2.65 -12.15
C GLU A 40 -18.33 -1.65 -11.00
N VAL A 41 -19.25 -1.70 -10.02
CA VAL A 41 -19.21 -0.85 -8.84
C VAL A 41 -18.01 -1.22 -7.98
N ALA A 42 -17.79 -2.52 -7.73
CA ALA A 42 -16.63 -3.00 -6.98
C ALA A 42 -15.30 -2.61 -7.66
N ILE A 43 -15.21 -2.71 -9.00
CA ILE A 43 -14.03 -2.27 -9.75
C ILE A 43 -13.79 -0.77 -9.58
N ARG A 44 -14.84 0.07 -9.62
CA ARG A 44 -14.70 1.52 -9.43
C ARG A 44 -14.22 1.85 -8.01
N GLU A 45 -14.77 1.19 -7.00
CA GLU A 45 -14.34 1.35 -5.60
C GLU A 45 -12.86 0.96 -5.42
N LEU A 46 -12.44 -0.17 -5.98
CA LEU A 46 -11.04 -0.61 -5.95
C LEU A 46 -10.11 0.41 -6.60
N ARG A 47 -10.46 0.92 -7.80
CA ARG A 47 -9.66 1.96 -8.47
C ARG A 47 -9.56 3.24 -7.64
N ALA A 48 -10.63 3.65 -6.99
CA ALA A 48 -10.63 4.81 -6.10
C ALA A 48 -9.69 4.58 -4.89
N GLY A 49 -9.77 3.42 -4.25
CA GLY A 49 -8.88 3.05 -3.13
C GLY A 49 -7.40 3.03 -3.53
N ILE A 50 -7.06 2.50 -4.70
CA ILE A 50 -5.68 2.51 -5.22
C ILE A 50 -5.20 3.95 -5.47
N ARG A 51 -6.05 4.81 -6.07
CA ARG A 51 -5.70 6.21 -6.33
C ARG A 51 -5.42 6.96 -5.02
N GLU A 52 -6.28 6.78 -4.02
CA GLU A 52 -6.12 7.35 -2.68
C GLU A 52 -4.78 6.93 -2.04
N HIS A 53 -4.44 5.64 -2.15
CA HIS A 53 -3.17 5.13 -1.63
C HIS A 53 -1.94 5.74 -2.32
N ILE A 54 -1.96 5.84 -3.66
CA ILE A 54 -0.88 6.46 -4.44
C ILE A 54 -0.71 7.94 -4.06
N GLU A 55 -1.81 8.67 -3.93
CA GLU A 55 -1.79 10.09 -3.54
C GLU A 55 -1.24 10.27 -2.12
N SER A 56 -1.67 9.43 -1.18
CA SER A 56 -1.14 9.41 0.18
C SER A 56 0.38 9.13 0.20
N ALA A 57 0.84 8.14 -0.56
CA ALA A 57 2.26 7.81 -0.66
C ALA A 57 3.08 8.97 -1.25
N ARG A 58 2.57 9.64 -2.29
CA ARG A 58 3.20 10.84 -2.88
C ARG A 58 3.28 12.00 -1.89
N ASN A 59 2.21 12.24 -1.13
CA ASN A 59 2.19 13.29 -0.12
C ASN A 59 3.18 13.01 1.01
N ARG A 60 3.29 11.76 1.47
CA ARG A 60 4.32 11.34 2.44
C ARG A 60 5.73 11.57 1.90
N LEU A 61 6.00 11.15 0.66
CA LEU A 61 7.28 11.39 -0.01
C LEU A 61 7.62 12.88 -0.13
N ALA A 62 6.64 13.72 -0.48
CA ALA A 62 6.82 15.17 -0.54
C ALA A 62 7.11 15.76 0.85
N ALA A 63 6.40 15.33 1.89
CA ALA A 63 6.65 15.76 3.27
C ALA A 63 8.05 15.37 3.75
N PHE A 64 8.50 14.15 3.46
CA PHE A 64 9.87 13.72 3.78
C PHE A 64 10.92 14.56 3.05
N ARG A 65 10.71 14.93 1.78
CA ARG A 65 11.63 15.82 1.05
C ARG A 65 11.72 17.21 1.69
N VAL A 66 10.58 17.80 2.06
CA VAL A 66 10.55 19.13 2.70
C VAL A 66 11.24 19.10 4.07
N ALA A 67 11.01 18.06 4.87
CA ALA A 67 11.70 17.89 6.15
C ALA A 67 13.22 17.79 5.97
N ASN A 68 13.67 17.00 4.99
CA ASN A 68 15.10 16.81 4.71
C ASN A 68 15.79 18.08 4.18
N ASP A 69 15.12 18.86 3.33
CA ASP A 69 15.64 20.15 2.84
C ASP A 69 15.67 21.21 3.94
N SER A 70 14.80 21.10 4.95
CA SER A 70 14.77 22.01 6.09
C SER A 70 15.92 21.75 7.06
N ASP A 71 16.25 20.49 7.36
CA ASP A 71 17.41 20.12 8.20
C ASP A 71 18.75 20.46 7.53
N SER A 72 18.85 20.30 6.19
CA SER A 72 20.06 20.64 5.45
C SER A 72 20.41 22.13 5.52
N LYS A 73 19.42 23.03 5.64
CA LYS A 73 19.61 24.48 5.75
C LYS A 73 20.02 24.97 7.14
N VAL A 74 19.97 24.12 8.17
CA VAL A 74 20.38 24.47 9.53
C VAL A 74 21.84 24.05 9.80
N ALA A 75 22.43 23.27 8.90
CA ALA A 75 23.77 22.70 9.03
C ALA A 75 24.86 23.46 8.23
N ASP A 76 24.53 24.62 7.63
CA ASP A 76 25.43 25.49 6.87
C ASP A 76 25.57 26.87 7.56
#